data_AF-A0A9D8CY03-F1
#
_entry.id   AF-A0A9D8CY03-F1
#
_cell.length_a   1.000
_cell.length_b   1.000
_cell.length_c   1.000
_cell.angle_alpha   90.00
_cell.angle_beta   90.00
_cell.angle_gamma   90.00
#
_symmetry.space_group_name_H-M   'P 1'
#
loop_
_entity.id
_entity.type
_entity.pdbx_description
1 polymer ?
#
loop_
_entity_poly.entity_id
_entity_poly.type
_entity_poly.pdbx_seq_one_letter_code
_entity_poly.pdbx_strand_id
1 'polypeptide(L)' 'KLDALAGLRPGLLKDLEKHPELRILDGKFTAVQQAVGTARSKGAGAAYLAEFVEKAKKSGLVASLIQRHNVKGLSVAPPA' A
#
# COMPACT_ATOMS: atom_id res chain seq x y z
N LYS A 1 -31.00 0.13 4.08
CA LYS A 1 -30.36 -0.43 2.86
C LYS A 1 -29.13 0.42 2.59
N LEU A 2 -27.96 -0.18 2.35
CA LEU A 2 -26.73 0.54 2.02
C LEU A 2 -26.48 0.38 0.52
N ASP A 3 -26.16 1.47 -0.17
CA ASP A 3 -25.95 1.47 -1.64
C ASP A 3 -24.48 1.30 -2.02
N ALA A 4 -23.55 1.57 -1.09
CA ALA A 4 -22.11 1.42 -1.29
C ALA A 4 -21.36 1.15 0.03
N LEU A 5 -20.20 0.51 -0.08
CA LEU A 5 -19.24 0.30 1.00
C LEU A 5 -17.89 0.89 0.61
N ALA A 6 -17.24 1.56 1.56
CA ALA A 6 -15.89 2.08 1.41
C ALA A 6 -14.96 1.41 2.42
N GLY A 7 -13.79 0.95 1.96
CA GLY A 7 -12.85 0.24 2.80
C GLY A 7 -11.50 0.05 2.12
N LEU A 8 -10.56 -0.58 2.84
CA LEU A 8 -9.26 -0.92 2.27
C LEU A 8 -9.43 -1.97 1.16
N ARG A 9 -8.72 -1.78 0.05
CA ARG A 9 -8.80 -2.66 -1.14
C ARG A 9 -8.65 -4.16 -0.79
N PRO A 10 -7.75 -4.61 0.10
CA PRO A 10 -7.66 -6.02 0.47
C PRO A 10 -8.94 -6.56 1.13
N GLY A 11 -9.65 -5.74 1.90
CA GLY A 11 -10.93 -6.10 2.51
C GLY A 11 -12.02 -6.21 1.46
N LEU A 12 -12.15 -5.18 0.60
CA LEU A 12 -13.13 -5.17 -0.50
C LEU A 12 -12.92 -6.35 -1.47
N LEU A 13 -11.67 -6.75 -1.73
CA LEU A 13 -11.38 -7.94 -2.54
C LEU A 13 -11.90 -9.23 -1.90
N LYS A 14 -11.82 -9.36 -0.57
CA LYS A 14 -12.42 -10.51 0.15
C LYS A 14 -13.94 -10.47 0.12
N ASP A 15 -14.55 -9.29 0.08
CA ASP A 15 -16.00 -9.15 -0.02
C ASP A 15 -16.50 -9.57 -1.41
N LEU A 16 -15.75 -9.27 -2.49
CA LEU A 16 -16.04 -9.76 -3.84
C LEU A 16 -15.99 -11.30 -3.95
N GLU A 17 -15.15 -11.97 -3.15
CA GLU A 17 -15.12 -13.44 -3.11
C GLU A 17 -16.43 -14.02 -2.54
N LYS A 18 -17.12 -13.28 -1.66
CA LYS A 18 -18.40 -13.69 -1.06
C LYS A 18 -19.61 -13.20 -1.85
N HIS A 19 -19.45 -12.10 -2.58
CA HIS A 19 -20.50 -11.38 -3.30
C HIS A 19 -20.04 -11.05 -4.72
N PRO A 20 -20.02 -12.05 -5.63
CA PRO A 20 -19.48 -11.89 -6.98
C PRO A 20 -20.34 -10.96 -7.88
N GLU A 21 -21.57 -10.64 -7.46
CA GLU A 21 -22.45 -9.66 -8.11
C GLU A 21 -22.00 -8.20 -7.90
N LEU A 22 -21.15 -7.97 -6.90
CA LEU A 22 -20.62 -6.65 -6.59
C LEU A 22 -19.44 -6.31 -7.48
N ARG A 23 -19.09 -5.02 -7.54
CA ARG A 23 -17.89 -4.54 -8.20
C ARG A 23 -17.18 -3.49 -7.35
N ILE A 24 -15.86 -3.46 -7.45
CA ILE A 24 -15.06 -2.33 -6.94
C ILE A 24 -15.07 -1.25 -8.03
N LEU A 25 -15.40 -0.01 -7.64
CA LEU A 25 -15.33 1.14 -8.55
C LEU A 25 -13.87 1.45 -8.91
N ASP A 26 -13.64 1.89 -10.15
CA ASP A 26 -12.32 2.29 -10.61
C ASP A 26 -11.77 3.49 -9.81
N GLY A 27 -10.44 3.55 -9.72
CA GLY A 27 -9.76 4.59 -8.97
C GLY A 27 -9.78 4.39 -7.46
N LYS A 28 -9.68 5.50 -6.73
CA LYS A 28 -9.70 5.57 -5.26
C LYS A 28 -10.04 7.00 -4.85
N PHE A 29 -10.83 7.17 -3.80
CA PHE A 29 -11.10 8.49 -3.20
C PHE A 29 -10.12 8.82 -2.06
N THR A 30 -9.39 7.82 -1.55
CA THR A 30 -8.34 7.97 -0.53
C THR A 30 -7.25 6.90 -0.70
N ALA A 31 -6.06 7.13 -0.13
CA ALA A 31 -4.98 6.15 -0.08
C ALA A 31 -4.24 6.26 1.25
N VAL A 32 -4.08 5.11 1.93
CA VAL A 32 -3.23 5.02 3.12
C VAL A 32 -1.82 4.65 2.67
N GLN A 33 -0.89 5.60 2.76
CA GLN A 33 0.51 5.35 2.44
C GLN A 33 1.24 4.76 3.65
N GLN A 34 2.13 3.81 3.38
CA GLN A 34 3.02 3.24 4.41
C GLN A 34 4.35 3.99 4.41
N ALA A 35 4.93 4.20 5.58
CA ALA A 35 6.17 4.93 5.75
C ALA A 35 7.07 4.26 6.81
N VAL A 36 8.37 4.51 6.70
CA VAL A 36 9.37 4.16 7.72
C VAL A 36 9.82 5.45 8.39
N GLY A 37 9.85 5.48 9.71
CA GLY A 37 10.13 6.69 10.49
C GLY A 37 11.16 6.49 11.57
N THR A 38 11.71 7.60 12.06
CA THR A 38 12.59 7.66 13.24
C THR A 38 12.20 8.84 14.13
N ALA A 39 12.81 8.95 15.31
CA ALA A 39 12.56 10.05 16.22
C ALA A 39 12.88 11.41 15.56
N ARG A 40 12.05 12.43 15.82
CA ARG A 40 12.16 13.74 15.16
C ARG A 40 13.53 14.42 15.34
N SER A 41 14.22 14.17 16.45
CA SER A 41 15.56 14.70 16.72
C SER A 41 16.67 14.01 15.92
N LYS A 42 16.40 12.89 15.24
CA LYS A 42 17.38 12.08 14.51
C LYS A 42 17.37 12.40 13.01
N GLY A 43 17.73 13.64 12.65
CA GLY A 43 17.77 14.10 11.26
C GLY A 43 18.60 13.22 10.33
N ALA A 44 19.80 12.80 10.75
CA ALA A 44 20.64 11.88 9.98
C ALA A 44 19.98 10.50 9.78
N GLY A 45 19.25 10.00 10.77
CA GLY A 45 18.49 8.76 10.66
C GLY A 45 17.33 8.88 9.67
N ALA A 46 16.63 10.02 9.65
CA ALA A 46 15.58 10.27 8.69
C ALA A 46 16.12 10.31 7.25
N ALA A 47 17.27 10.96 7.02
CA ALA A 47 17.93 10.99 5.72
C ALA A 47 18.34 9.58 5.25
N TYR A 48 18.95 8.79 6.14
CA TYR A 48 19.30 7.40 5.85
C TYR A 48 18.07 6.54 5.47
N LEU A 49 16.98 6.64 6.25
CA LEU A 49 15.76 5.89 5.99
C LEU A 49 15.12 6.26 4.64
N ALA A 50 15.13 7.55 4.29
CA ALA A 50 14.63 8.00 2.99
C ALA A 50 15.44 7.38 1.84
N GLU A 51 16.77 7.45 1.89
CA GLU A 51 17.65 6.84 0.89
C GLU A 51 17.46 5.32 0.80
N PHE A 52 17.37 4.65 1.94
CA PHE A 52 17.12 3.21 2.00
C PHE A 52 15.80 2.83 1.33
N VAL A 53 14.71 3.56 1.61
CA VAL A 53 13.40 3.30 1.02
C VAL A 53 13.43 3.50 -0.50
N GLU A 54 14.06 4.56 -1.00
CA GLU A 54 14.21 4.77 -2.44
C GLU A 54 14.99 3.63 -3.10
N LYS A 55 16.11 3.21 -2.49
CA LYS A 55 16.89 2.09 -3.00
C LYS A 55 16.09 0.78 -2.99
N ALA A 56 15.31 0.50 -1.95
CA ALA A 56 14.48 -0.70 -1.83
C ALA A 56 13.31 -0.72 -2.83
N LYS A 57 12.70 0.44 -3.12
CA LYS A 57 11.70 0.56 -4.19
C LYS A 57 12.35 0.32 -5.56
N LYS A 58 13.46 1.02 -5.85
CA LYS A 58 14.15 0.96 -7.14
C LYS A 58 14.75 -0.40 -7.44
N SER A 59 15.24 -1.12 -6.43
CA SER A 59 15.82 -2.47 -6.59
C SER A 59 14.78 -3.56 -6.83
N GLY A 60 13.48 -3.25 -6.69
CA GLY A 60 12.42 -4.25 -6.77
C GLY A 60 12.25 -5.08 -5.49
N LEU A 61 12.99 -4.79 -4.42
CA LEU A 61 12.86 -5.49 -3.14
C LEU A 61 11.43 -5.37 -2.57
N VAL A 62 10.84 -4.18 -2.60
CA VAL A 62 9.47 -3.98 -2.11
C VAL A 62 8.46 -4.75 -2.96
N ALA A 63 8.61 -4.71 -4.28
CA ALA A 63 7.73 -5.44 -5.21
C ALA A 63 7.81 -6.96 -4.98
N SER A 64 9.02 -7.50 -4.83
CA SER A 64 9.23 -8.93 -4.63
C SER A 64 8.69 -9.42 -3.29
N LEU A 65 8.78 -8.63 -2.22
CA LEU A 65 8.19 -8.95 -0.93
C LEU A 65 6.66 -8.95 -0.98
N ILE A 66 6.04 -7.96 -1.64
CA ILE A 66 4.58 -7.94 -1.83
C ILE A 66 4.10 -9.20 -2.56
N GLN A 67 4.81 -9.57 -3.64
CA GLN A 67 4.51 -10.77 -4.42
C GLN A 67 4.71 -12.05 -3.58
N ARG A 68 5.86 -12.18 -2.91
CA ARG A 68 6.22 -13.35 -2.10
C ARG A 68 5.20 -13.63 -1.00
N HIS A 69 4.69 -12.58 -0.37
CA HIS A 69 3.68 -12.69 0.69
C HIS A 69 2.23 -12.68 0.15
N ASN A 70 2.05 -12.74 -1.17
CA ASN A 70 0.75 -12.75 -1.86
C ASN A 70 -0.21 -11.65 -1.37
N VAL A 71 0.34 -10.46 -1.10
CA VAL A 71 -0.47 -9.36 -0.55
C VAL A 71 -1.23 -8.67 -1.67
N LYS A 72 -2.52 -8.98 -1.80
CA LYS A 72 -3.39 -8.37 -2.80
C LYS A 72 -3.83 -6.97 -2.37
N GLY A 73 -3.84 -6.03 -3.31
CA GLY A 73 -4.35 -4.68 -3.09
C GLY A 73 -3.33 -3.66 -2.57
N LEU A 74 -2.04 -4.02 -2.54
CA LEU A 74 -0.93 -3.09 -2.33
C LEU A 74 -0.21 -2.79 -3.65
N SER A 75 0.49 -1.67 -3.68
CA SER A 75 1.36 -1.25 -4.78
C SER A 75 2.62 -0.60 -4.23
N VAL A 76 3.73 -0.69 -4.96
CA VAL A 76 4.94 0.07 -4.62
C VAL A 76 4.66 1.56 -4.79
N ALA A 77 5.10 2.37 -3.82
CA ALA A 77 5.00 3.83 -3.92
C ALA A 77 5.80 4.35 -5.13
N PRO A 78 5.38 5.46 -5.75
CA PRO A 78 6.16 6.08 -6.83
C PRO A 78 7.54 6.54 -6.32
N PRO A 79 8.52 6.75 -7.22
CA PRO A 79 9.77 7.42 -6.88
C PRO A 79 9.51 8.75 -6.17
N ALA A 80 10.38 9.10 -5.20
CA ALA A 80 10.35 10.42 -4.57
C ALA A 80 10.76 11.54 -5.54
#